data_AF-A0A6J4P363-F1
#
_entry.id   AF-A0A6J4P363-F1
#
_cell.length_a   1.000
_cell.length_b   1.000
_cell.length_c   1.000
_cell.angle_alpha   90.00
_cell.angle_beta   90.00
_cell.angle_gamma   90.00
#
_symmetry.space_group_name_H-M   'P 1'
#
loop_
_entity.id
_entity.type
_entity.pdbx_description
1 polymer ?
#
loop_
_entity_poly.entity_id
_entity_poly.type
_entity_poly.pdbx_seq_one_letter_code
_entity_poly.pdbx_strand_id
1 'polypeptide(L)' 'MTEGNTLVPLKLYSKNGVLKLQIGVASRKREYDKRRDIARKTAEREMQRAVKESLRR' A
#
# COMPACT_ATOMS: atom_id res chain seq x y z
N MET A 1 -21.46 -14.59 7.46
CA MET A 1 -21.02 -13.30 6.90
C MET A 1 -19.66 -13.52 6.26
N THR A 2 -19.62 -13.82 4.96
CA THR A 2 -18.37 -14.06 4.21
C THR A 2 -17.75 -12.73 3.85
N GLU A 3 -16.85 -12.23 4.71
CA GLU A 3 -16.13 -10.98 4.44
C GLU A 3 -15.34 -11.09 3.12
N GLY A 4 -15.57 -10.13 2.22
CA GLY A 4 -15.14 -10.16 0.83
C GLY A 4 -13.62 -10.16 0.65
N ASN A 5 -13.06 -11.36 0.58
CA ASN A 5 -11.67 -11.59 0.21
C ASN A 5 -11.54 -11.52 -1.32
N THR A 6 -10.66 -10.65 -1.81
CA THR A 6 -10.36 -10.50 -3.24
C THR A 6 -9.09 -11.27 -3.58
N LEU A 7 -9.14 -12.08 -4.63
CA LEU A 7 -7.95 -12.70 -5.20
C LEU A 7 -7.19 -11.67 -6.05
N VAL A 8 -5.91 -11.47 -5.76
CA VAL A 8 -5.05 -10.56 -6.50
C VAL A 8 -3.82 -11.30 -7.02
N PRO A 9 -3.51 -11.21 -8.32
CA PRO A 9 -2.28 -11.75 -8.85
C PRO A 9 -1.09 -10.95 -8.32
N LEU A 10 -0.08 -11.65 -7.80
CA LEU A 10 1.15 -11.06 -7.29
C LEU A 10 2.23 -11.10 -8.35
N LYS A 11 2.51 -12.27 -8.91
CA LYS A 11 3.60 -12.49 -9.86
C LYS A 11 3.28 -13.63 -10.84
N LEU A 12 3.66 -13.43 -12.09
CA LEU A 12 3.68 -14.47 -13.10
C LEU A 12 5.12 -14.95 -13.24
N TYR A 13 5.37 -16.25 -13.13
CA TYR A 13 6.71 -16.81 -13.20
C TYR A 13 6.71 -18.13 -13.97
N SER A 14 7.71 -18.35 -14.81
CA SER A 14 7.89 -19.62 -15.51
C SER A 14 8.71 -20.57 -14.62
N LYS A 15 8.23 -21.81 -14.45
CA LYS A 15 8.99 -22.87 -13.78
C LYS A 15 8.73 -24.19 -14.50
N ASN A 16 9.80 -24.85 -14.95
CA ASN A 16 9.76 -26.14 -15.66
C ASN A 16 8.90 -26.11 -16.93
N GLY A 17 9.04 -25.06 -17.75
CA GLY A 17 8.30 -24.92 -19.01
C GLY A 17 6.83 -24.53 -18.86
N VAL A 18 6.34 -24.29 -17.63
CA VAL A 18 4.96 -23.89 -17.36
C VAL A 18 4.92 -22.50 -16.73
N LEU A 19 4.01 -21.66 -17.20
CA LEU A 19 3.73 -20.34 -16.65
C LEU A 19 2.86 -20.48 -15.40
N LYS A 20 3.36 -20.02 -14.26
CA LYS A 20 2.70 -20.09 -12.95
C LYS A 20 2.29 -18.69 -12.51
N LEU A 21 1.09 -18.60 -11.95
CA LEU A 21 0.59 -17.37 -11.35
C LEU A 21 0.59 -17.53 -9.83
N GLN A 22 1.31 -16.65 -9.15
CA GLN A 22 1.21 -16.49 -7.70
C GLN A 22 0.03 -15.58 -7.41
N ILE A 23 -0.94 -16.06 -6.63
CA ILE A 23 -2.13 -15.31 -6.23
C ILE A 23 -2.08 -15.08 -4.72
N GLY A 24 -2.38 -13.86 -4.29
CA GLY A 24 -2.57 -13.50 -2.89
C GLY A 24 -4.04 -13.28 -2.58
N VAL A 25 -4.43 -13.54 -1.33
CA VAL A 25 -5.76 -13.18 -0.83
C VAL A 25 -5.63 -11.86 -0.09
N ALA A 26 -6.35 -10.83 -0.54
CA ALA A 26 -6.36 -9.53 0.10
C ALA A 26 -7.77 -9.16 0.55
N SER A 27 -7.89 -8.62 1.76
CA SER A 27 -9.10 -7.97 2.24
C SER A 27 -9.01 -6.46 1.96
N ARG A 28 -10.13 -5.84 1.56
CA ARG A 28 -10.19 -4.39 1.34
C ARG A 28 -9.91 -3.66 2.66
N LYS A 29 -8.94 -2.76 2.67
CA LYS A 29 -8.68 -1.89 3.82
C LYS A 29 -9.90 -0.99 4.09
N ARG A 30 -10.45 -1.05 5.30
CA ARG A 30 -11.60 -0.23 5.74
C ARG A 30 -11.27 1.27 5.60
N GLU A 31 -12.19 2.09 5.11
CA GLU A 31 -11.96 3.52 4.84
C GLU A 31 -11.46 4.31 6.07
N TYR A 32 -11.89 3.91 7.26
CA TYR A 32 -11.44 4.48 8.53
C TYR A 32 -9.90 4.48 8.65
N ASP A 33 -9.26 3.39 8.23
CA ASP A 33 -7.82 3.20 8.35
C ASP A 33 -7.05 3.96 7.25
N LYS A 34 -7.70 4.24 6.11
CA LYS A 34 -7.15 5.11 5.05
C LYS A 34 -7.02 6.55 5.53
N ARG A 35 -7.99 7.07 6.29
CA ARG A 35 -7.93 8.44 6.82
C ARG A 35 -6.73 8.63 7.76
N ARG A 36 -6.47 7.65 8.64
CA ARG A 36 -5.31 7.66 9.55
C ARG A 36 -3.98 7.63 8.80
N ASP A 37 -3.87 6.79 7.76
CA ASP A 37 -2.66 6.74 6.94
C ASP A 37 -2.42 8.01 6.12
N ILE A 38 -3.49 8.60 5.58
CA ILE A 38 -3.40 9.87 4.84
C ILE A 38 -2.98 10.99 5.78
N ALA A 39 -3.59 11.10 6.97
CA ALA A 39 -3.21 12.10 7.96
C ALA A 39 -1.74 11.99 8.37
N ARG A 40 -1.26 10.76 8.64
CA ARG A 40 0.15 10.51 8.97
C ARG A 40 1.10 10.92 7.84
N LYS A 41 0.80 10.52 6.60
CA LYS A 41 1.61 10.90 5.43
C LYS A 41 1.64 12.41 5.18
N THR A 42 0.52 13.10 5.42
CA THR A 42 0.46 14.55 5.27
C THR A 42 1.30 15.24 6.35
N ALA A 43 1.18 14.82 7.61
CA ALA A 43 1.97 15.36 8.71
C ALA A 43 3.47 15.16 8.50
N GLU A 44 3.89 13.97 8.06
CA GLU A 44 5.30 13.69 7.71
C GLU A 44 5.81 14.61 6.59
N ARG A 45 5.00 14.85 5.56
CA ARG A 45 5.37 15.75 4.45
C ARG A 45 5.47 17.21 4.88
N GLU A 46 4.58 17.68 5.76
CA GLU A 46 4.62 19.04 6.29
C GLU A 46 5.85 19.26 7.17
N MET A 47 6.18 18.31 8.05
CA MET A 47 7.40 18.35 8.85
C MET A 47 8.65 18.39 7.96
N GLN A 48 8.73 17.52 6.94
CA GLN A 48 9.84 17.51 5.99
C GLN A 48 10.00 18.84 5.24
N ARG A 49 8.89 19.48 4.86
CA ARG A 49 8.90 20.79 4.20
C ARG A 49 9.40 21.89 5.14
N ALA A 50 8.89 21.95 6.36
CA ALA A 50 9.29 22.94 7.36
C ALA A 50 10.78 22.83 7.71
N VAL A 51 11.28 21.61 7.90
CA VAL A 51 12.71 21.36 8.15
C VAL A 51 13.56 21.82 6.97
N LYS A 52 13.17 21.49 5.74
CA LYS A 52 13.89 21.91 4.53
C LYS A 52 13.89 23.44 4.33
N GLU A 53 12.81 24.11 4.70
CA GLU A 53 12.70 25.58 4.63
C GLU A 53 13.58 26.26 5.68
N SER A 54 13.63 25.72 6.91
CA SER A 54 14.53 26.21 7.96
C SER A 54 16.01 26.05 7.64
N LEU A 55 16.39 25.01 6.89
CA LEU A 55 17.77 24.75 6.42
C LEU A 55 18.22 25.68 5.28
N ARG A 56 17.30 26.45 4.69
CA ARG A 56 17.56 27.38 3.59
C ARG A 56 17.70 28.85 4.02
N ARG A 57 17.50 29.15 5.31
CA ARG A 57 17.87 30.43 5.93
C ARG A 57 19.24 30.30 6.60
#